data_AF-A0A954WKU1-F1
#
_entry.id   AF-A0A954WKU1-F1
#
_cell.length_a   1.000
_cell.length_b   1.000
_cell.length_c   1.000
_cell.angle_alpha   90.00
_cell.angle_beta   90.00
_cell.angle_gamma   90.00
#
_symmetry.space_group_name_H-M   'P 1'
#
loop_
_entity.id
_entity.type
_entity.pdbx_description
1 polymer ?
#
loop_
_entity_poly.entity_id
_entity_poly.type
_entity_poly.pdbx_seq_one_letter_code
_entity_poly.pdbx_strand_id
1 'polypeptide(L)'
;MNHANANRKIENAAQRTRCHMKRLHDARLVMLIATCILFLFDCSSHAANISLAKVLEQASHRADFVKPTDDELNKFYETAVDTIAARSPFEVLHERWQNIGWELSETTLNDSRVWIIHHQSMNRRGAGIFAVRPDAEARILLQSPHSFYDKFTRPIVVRAFERSTVRAAAWNSVHRKVQDVAHDERCFFHEFTRAFLTESQRQQQNTFVIQVHGFSQDSRKTTVGSTAEIIVSNGTRFPPNWLRMTAVNLQSVTSGVKLFPTEVSELGATTNVQAQLVNGHDAAFMHVELSEPARRKLRRRSDTVDEFLKCVLDAYRTM
;
A
#
# COMPACT_ATOMS: atom_id res chain seq x y z
N MET A 1 30.50 59.49 66.64
CA MET A 1 30.75 58.55 65.52
C MET A 1 29.51 57.71 65.34
N ASN A 2 28.76 57.94 64.26
CA ASN A 2 27.31 57.78 64.23
C ASN A 2 26.82 56.40 63.77
N HIS A 3 25.98 55.78 64.62
CA HIS A 3 25.20 54.56 64.35
C HIS A 3 24.40 54.59 63.03
N ALA A 4 24.10 55.78 62.49
CA ALA A 4 23.38 55.94 61.23
C ALA A 4 24.14 55.39 60.00
N ASN A 5 25.48 55.35 60.01
CA ASN A 5 26.26 54.84 58.89
C ASN A 5 26.34 53.31 58.83
N ALA A 6 26.13 52.62 59.96
CA ALA A 6 26.12 51.16 60.00
C ALA A 6 24.83 50.59 59.42
N ASN A 7 23.67 51.16 59.77
CA ASN A 7 22.37 50.70 59.28
C ASN A 7 22.22 50.86 57.76
N ARG A 8 22.75 51.95 57.19
CA ARG A 8 22.70 52.19 55.73
C ARG A 8 23.56 51.21 54.92
N LYS A 9 24.61 50.63 55.51
CA LYS A 9 25.41 49.57 54.86
C LYS A 9 24.68 48.22 54.87
N ILE A 10 23.94 47.92 55.94
CA ILE A 10 23.19 46.66 56.08
C ILE A 10 21.99 46.63 55.13
N GLU A 11 21.24 47.74 55.01
CA GLU A 11 20.12 47.83 54.08
C GLU A 11 20.55 47.70 52.61
N ASN A 12 21.65 48.35 52.23
CA ASN A 12 22.20 48.24 50.87
C ASN A 12 22.71 46.83 50.54
N ALA A 13 23.27 46.12 51.52
CA ALA A 13 23.66 44.72 51.36
C ALA A 13 22.43 43.81 51.18
N ALA A 14 21.40 43.96 52.02
CA ALA A 14 20.17 43.18 51.93
C ALA A 14 19.40 43.41 50.61
N GLN A 15 19.43 44.63 50.08
CA GLN A 15 18.78 44.98 48.81
C GLN A 15 19.55 44.42 47.60
N ARG A 16 20.89 44.36 47.66
CA ARG A 16 21.72 43.68 46.64
C ARG A 16 21.49 42.18 46.64
N THR A 17 21.40 41.53 47.80
CA THR A 17 21.14 40.09 47.90
C THR A 17 19.74 39.73 47.39
N ARG A 18 18.71 40.54 47.69
CA ARG A 18 17.36 40.36 47.15
C ARG A 18 17.30 40.52 45.62
N CYS A 19 18.03 41.47 45.06
CA CYS A 19 18.10 41.66 43.61
C CYS A 19 18.84 40.51 42.91
N HIS A 20 19.86 39.93 43.56
CA HIS A 20 20.60 38.78 43.03
C HIS A 20 19.78 37.48 43.12
N MET A 21 19.05 37.24 44.21
CA MET A 21 18.14 36.08 44.34
C MET A 21 16.97 36.15 43.36
N LYS A 22 16.42 37.34 43.07
CA LYS A 22 15.34 37.51 42.08
C LYS A 22 15.82 37.19 40.66
N ARG A 23 17.02 37.64 40.29
CA ARG A 23 17.66 37.27 39.00
C ARG A 23 17.99 35.78 38.89
N LEU A 24 18.36 35.12 39.99
CA LEU A 24 18.58 33.66 40.01
C LEU A 24 17.28 32.86 39.91
N HIS A 25 16.17 33.36 40.47
CA HIS A 25 14.85 32.76 40.32
C HIS A 25 14.29 32.93 38.90
N ASP A 26 14.45 34.11 38.31
CA ASP A 26 14.01 34.38 36.93
C ASP A 26 14.86 33.59 35.92
N ALA A 27 16.17 33.47 36.13
CA ALA A 27 17.03 32.65 35.28
C ALA A 27 16.71 31.15 35.37
N ARG A 28 16.36 30.64 36.56
CA ARG A 28 15.92 29.25 36.73
C ARG A 28 14.55 28.99 36.14
N LEU A 29 13.62 29.95 36.21
CA LEU A 29 12.30 29.85 35.60
C LEU A 29 12.38 29.90 34.06
N VAL A 30 13.21 30.79 33.51
CA VAL A 30 13.48 30.85 32.06
C VAL A 30 14.19 29.58 31.59
N MET A 31 15.13 29.03 32.39
CA MET A 31 15.76 27.76 32.05
C MET A 31 14.75 26.61 32.12
N LEU A 32 13.87 26.53 33.13
CA LEU A 32 12.84 25.48 33.23
C LEU A 32 11.82 25.56 32.08
N ILE A 33 11.40 26.76 31.69
CA ILE A 33 10.52 26.98 30.54
C ILE A 33 11.22 26.62 29.24
N ALA A 34 12.51 26.96 29.08
CA ALA A 34 13.30 26.55 27.92
C ALA A 34 13.50 25.03 27.85
N THR A 35 13.70 24.34 28.99
CA THR A 35 13.77 22.87 29.02
C THR A 35 12.40 22.25 28.74
N CYS A 36 11.30 22.80 29.25
CA CYS A 36 9.94 22.33 28.91
C CYS A 36 9.58 22.58 27.45
N ILE A 37 10.02 23.68 26.84
CA ILE A 37 9.84 23.94 25.40
C ILE A 37 10.72 22.98 24.58
N LEU A 38 11.95 22.70 25.00
CA LEU A 38 12.81 21.71 24.33
C LEU A 38 12.29 20.27 24.47
N PHE A 39 11.54 19.95 25.54
CA PHE A 39 10.86 18.64 25.67
C PHE A 39 9.48 18.59 24.98
N LEU A 40 8.87 19.73 24.64
CA LEU A 40 7.60 19.79 23.89
C LEU A 40 7.80 19.83 22.37
N PHE A 41 9.03 20.03 21.87
CA PHE A 41 9.35 20.02 20.44
C PHE A 41 10.01 18.72 19.94
N ASP A 42 10.23 17.72 20.80
CA ASP A 42 10.83 16.43 20.41
C ASP A 42 9.86 15.24 20.58
N CYS A 43 8.56 15.51 20.42
CA CYS A 43 7.55 14.50 20.10
C CYS A 43 7.07 14.66 18.65
N SER A 44 7.98 15.04 17.75
CA SER A 44 7.82 14.69 16.35
C SER A 44 8.27 13.24 16.25
N SER A 45 7.33 12.30 16.43
CA SER A 45 7.50 10.92 15.99
C SER A 45 7.90 10.97 14.52
N HIS A 46 9.19 10.99 14.25
CA HIS A 46 9.71 10.84 12.90
C HIS A 46 9.21 9.47 12.45
N ALA A 47 8.18 9.46 11.62
CA ALA A 47 7.72 8.25 10.95
C ALA A 47 8.96 7.65 10.31
N ALA A 48 9.38 6.50 10.83
CA ALA A 48 10.61 5.87 10.37
C ALA A 48 10.45 5.64 8.87
N ASN A 49 11.34 6.21 8.06
CA ASN A 49 11.35 6.02 6.62
C ASN A 49 11.64 4.53 6.35
N ILE A 50 10.58 3.75 6.20
CA ILE A 50 10.65 2.29 6.11
C ILE A 50 10.57 1.87 4.64
N SER A 51 11.48 1.01 4.23
CA SER A 51 11.47 0.47 2.87
C SER A 51 10.27 -0.47 2.68
N LEU A 52 9.53 -0.30 1.59
CA LEU A 52 8.48 -1.23 1.15
C LEU A 52 8.99 -2.68 1.09
N ALA A 53 10.22 -2.88 0.60
CA ALA A 53 10.84 -4.20 0.53
C ALA A 53 11.00 -4.84 1.93
N LYS A 54 11.40 -4.03 2.93
CA LYS A 54 11.56 -4.48 4.32
C LYS A 54 10.22 -4.86 4.94
N VAL A 55 9.17 -4.06 4.75
CA VAL A 55 7.81 -4.38 5.24
C VAL A 55 7.32 -5.70 4.63
N LEU A 56 7.49 -5.85 3.32
CA LEU A 56 7.11 -7.08 2.61
C LEU A 56 7.90 -8.29 3.07
N GLU A 57 9.20 -8.15 3.32
CA GLU A 57 10.04 -9.24 3.85
C GLU A 57 9.57 -9.66 5.24
N GLN A 58 9.34 -8.70 6.14
CA GLN A 58 8.89 -8.97 7.50
C GLN A 58 7.52 -9.70 7.52
N ALA A 59 6.56 -9.26 6.71
CA ALA A 59 5.27 -9.93 6.59
C ALA A 59 5.30 -11.31 5.89
N SER A 60 6.45 -11.74 5.37
CA SER A 60 6.60 -13.03 4.67
C SER A 60 6.72 -14.24 5.60
N HIS A 61 6.95 -14.00 6.89
CA HIS A 61 7.29 -15.05 7.83
C HIS A 61 6.04 -15.63 8.49
N ARG A 62 5.59 -16.79 7.96
CA ARG A 62 4.56 -17.70 8.51
C ARG A 62 3.49 -16.98 9.35
N ALA A 63 2.65 -16.20 8.69
CA ALA A 63 1.48 -15.64 9.34
C ALA A 63 0.42 -16.75 9.51
N ASP A 64 0.02 -17.00 10.76
CA ASP A 64 -1.30 -17.59 11.03
C ASP A 64 -2.36 -16.68 10.42
N PHE A 65 -3.36 -17.24 9.76
CA PHE A 65 -4.51 -16.47 9.31
C PHE A 65 -5.52 -16.36 10.45
N VAL A 66 -5.94 -15.14 10.75
CA VAL A 66 -7.03 -14.90 11.69
C VAL A 66 -8.10 -14.13 10.94
N LYS A 67 -9.23 -14.78 10.72
CA LYS A 67 -10.36 -14.18 10.01
C LYS A 67 -10.78 -12.89 10.72
N PRO A 68 -10.89 -11.76 10.02
CA PRO A 68 -11.32 -10.51 10.62
C PRO A 68 -12.80 -10.55 10.99
N THR A 69 -13.15 -9.79 12.03
CA THR A 69 -14.54 -9.50 12.41
C THR A 69 -15.13 -8.42 11.49
N ASP A 70 -16.46 -8.29 11.47
CA ASP A 70 -17.12 -7.26 10.65
C ASP A 70 -16.78 -5.83 11.12
N ASP A 71 -16.59 -5.64 12.43
CA ASP A 71 -16.12 -4.36 12.99
C ASP A 71 -14.68 -4.02 12.52
N GLU A 72 -13.78 -5.00 12.52
CA GLU A 72 -12.42 -4.82 11.98
C GLU A 72 -12.44 -4.49 10.48
N LEU A 73 -13.27 -5.17 9.69
CA LEU A 73 -13.42 -4.91 8.25
C LEU A 73 -13.96 -3.51 7.98
N ASN A 74 -15.00 -3.09 8.71
CA ASN A 74 -15.60 -1.76 8.53
C ASN A 74 -14.63 -0.63 8.90
N LYS A 75 -13.96 -0.75 10.06
CA LYS A 75 -12.94 0.23 10.49
C LYS A 75 -11.78 0.32 9.50
N PHE A 76 -11.32 -0.83 9.00
CA PHE A 76 -10.28 -0.87 7.97
C PHE A 76 -10.74 -0.18 6.68
N TYR A 77 -11.94 -0.49 6.20
CA TYR A 77 -12.51 0.08 5.00
C TYR A 77 -12.63 1.61 5.09
N GLU A 78 -13.22 2.14 6.16
CA GLU A 78 -13.38 3.58 6.35
C GLU A 78 -12.03 4.31 6.39
N THR A 79 -11.07 3.76 7.12
CA THR A 79 -9.73 4.34 7.23
C THR A 79 -8.97 4.25 5.90
N ALA A 80 -9.14 3.16 5.15
CA ALA A 80 -8.57 2.99 3.81
C ALA A 80 -9.16 3.97 2.80
N VAL A 81 -10.47 4.22 2.83
CA VAL A 81 -11.13 5.22 1.97
C VAL A 81 -10.50 6.59 2.21
N ASP A 82 -10.39 7.03 3.46
CA ASP A 82 -9.80 8.34 3.80
C ASP A 82 -8.31 8.42 3.41
N THR A 83 -7.57 7.32 3.59
CA THR A 83 -6.16 7.23 3.19
C THR A 83 -5.99 7.30 1.68
N ILE A 84 -6.82 6.57 0.91
CA ILE A 84 -6.81 6.61 -0.55
C ILE A 84 -7.25 7.96 -1.07
N ALA A 85 -8.16 8.65 -0.37
CA ALA A 85 -8.59 10.00 -0.72
C ALA A 85 -7.49 11.04 -0.48
N ALA A 86 -6.55 10.77 0.43
CA ALA A 86 -5.45 11.66 0.81
C ALA A 86 -5.92 13.07 1.24
N ARG A 87 -7.11 13.14 1.85
CA ARG A 87 -7.73 14.42 2.29
C ARG A 87 -7.30 14.85 3.69
N SER A 88 -6.81 13.90 4.47
CA SER A 88 -6.33 14.12 5.84
C SER A 88 -4.80 14.17 5.87
N PRO A 89 -4.19 14.98 6.75
CA PRO A 89 -2.76 14.95 6.99
C PRO A 89 -2.27 13.54 7.39
N PHE A 90 -1.02 13.23 7.08
CA PHE A 90 -0.43 11.92 7.35
C PHE A 90 -0.52 11.56 8.84
N GLU A 91 -0.27 12.50 9.73
CA GLU A 91 -0.25 12.31 11.19
C GLU A 91 -1.63 11.88 11.71
N VAL A 92 -2.70 12.48 11.15
CA VAL A 92 -4.09 12.13 11.49
C VAL A 92 -4.42 10.72 11.00
N LEU A 93 -4.00 10.37 9.79
CA LEU A 93 -4.22 9.02 9.25
C LEU A 93 -3.40 7.98 10.02
N HIS A 94 -2.17 8.30 10.39
CA HIS A 94 -1.28 7.46 11.18
C HIS A 94 -1.90 7.11 12.53
N GLU A 95 -2.39 8.11 13.28
CA GLU A 95 -3.08 7.88 14.55
C GLU A 95 -4.34 7.00 14.36
N ARG A 96 -5.14 7.25 13.31
CA ARG A 96 -6.34 6.45 13.02
C ARG A 96 -6.01 4.98 12.74
N TRP A 97 -4.98 4.72 11.93
CA TRP A 97 -4.53 3.36 11.67
C TRP A 97 -4.04 2.67 12.96
N GLN A 98 -3.29 3.38 13.79
CA GLN A 98 -2.82 2.86 15.08
C GLN A 98 -3.95 2.47 16.02
N ASN A 99 -4.99 3.30 16.10
CA ASN A 99 -6.17 3.05 16.92
C ASN A 99 -6.97 1.80 16.51
N ILE A 100 -6.77 1.30 15.28
CA ILE A 100 -7.43 0.08 14.79
C ILE A 100 -6.48 -1.11 14.62
N GLY A 101 -5.27 -1.04 15.18
CA GLY A 101 -4.29 -2.14 15.20
C GLY A 101 -3.41 -2.25 13.94
N TRP A 102 -3.36 -1.19 13.14
CA TRP A 102 -2.56 -1.08 11.93
C TRP A 102 -1.51 0.01 12.08
N GLU A 103 -0.59 0.05 11.13
CA GLU A 103 0.48 1.03 11.07
C GLU A 103 0.44 1.66 9.68
N LEU A 104 0.58 2.99 9.65
CA LEU A 104 0.80 3.77 8.45
C LEU A 104 2.22 4.31 8.49
N SER A 105 3.04 3.90 7.54
CA SER A 105 4.40 4.43 7.38
C SER A 105 4.53 5.21 6.08
N GLU A 106 5.50 6.11 6.01
CA GLU A 106 5.80 6.88 4.81
C GLU A 106 7.19 6.52 4.26
N THR A 107 7.29 6.50 2.94
CA THR A 107 8.57 6.41 2.22
C THR A 107 8.49 7.16 0.89
N THR A 108 9.62 7.26 0.21
CA THR A 108 9.73 7.87 -1.12
C THR A 108 10.21 6.84 -2.12
N LEU A 109 9.45 6.63 -3.20
CA LEU A 109 9.82 5.77 -4.32
C LEU A 109 9.81 6.60 -5.61
N ASN A 110 10.99 6.80 -6.21
CA ASN A 110 11.20 7.62 -7.41
C ASN A 110 10.58 9.03 -7.26
N ASP A 111 11.03 9.76 -6.25
CA ASP A 111 10.60 11.12 -5.89
C ASP A 111 9.10 11.28 -5.59
N SER A 112 8.35 10.18 -5.56
CA SER A 112 6.94 10.15 -5.25
C SER A 112 6.74 9.60 -3.84
N ARG A 113 5.97 10.34 -3.04
CA ARG A 113 5.53 9.94 -1.71
C ARG A 113 4.68 8.68 -1.77
N VAL A 114 4.92 7.77 -0.84
CA VAL A 114 4.22 6.49 -0.71
C VAL A 114 3.88 6.26 0.75
N TRP A 115 2.61 5.97 1.00
CA TRP A 115 2.13 5.49 2.28
C TRP A 115 1.99 3.98 2.25
N ILE A 116 2.50 3.30 3.27
CA ILE A 116 2.48 1.86 3.42
C ILE A 116 1.59 1.52 4.62
N ILE A 117 0.57 0.71 4.37
CA ILE A 117 -0.37 0.22 5.39
C ILE A 117 -0.02 -1.23 5.66
N HIS A 118 0.26 -1.55 6.92
CA HIS A 118 0.48 -2.93 7.36
C HIS A 118 -0.02 -3.13 8.78
N HIS A 119 -0.31 -4.37 9.15
CA HIS A 119 -0.74 -4.68 10.51
C HIS A 119 0.42 -4.44 11.50
N GLN A 120 0.14 -3.91 12.71
CA GLN A 120 1.19 -3.63 13.71
C GLN A 120 1.96 -4.89 14.10
N SER A 121 1.26 -6.01 14.21
CA SER A 121 1.89 -7.31 14.34
C SER A 121 2.16 -7.88 12.95
N MET A 122 3.29 -7.49 12.36
CA MET A 122 3.70 -7.85 10.99
C MET A 122 3.73 -9.36 10.71
N ASN A 123 3.86 -10.19 11.75
CA ASN A 123 3.93 -11.65 11.64
C ASN A 123 2.61 -12.34 12.02
N ARG A 124 1.52 -11.60 12.24
CA ARG A 124 0.25 -12.18 12.72
C ARG A 124 -0.89 -11.81 11.80
N ARG A 125 -1.78 -12.78 11.58
CA ARG A 125 -3.13 -12.69 10.98
C ARG A 125 -3.26 -12.75 9.46
N GLY A 126 -2.17 -12.67 8.68
CA GLY A 126 -2.27 -12.79 7.22
C GLY A 126 -3.05 -11.63 6.57
N ALA A 127 -3.00 -10.46 7.21
CA ALA A 127 -3.87 -9.31 6.93
C ALA A 127 -3.58 -8.55 5.61
N GLY A 128 -2.47 -8.84 4.94
CA GLY A 128 -2.01 -8.13 3.74
C GLY A 128 -1.12 -6.92 4.04
N ILE A 129 -0.54 -6.38 2.96
CA ILE A 129 0.21 -5.12 2.93
C ILE A 129 -0.34 -4.30 1.77
N PHE A 130 -0.51 -3.01 2.00
CA PHE A 130 -1.05 -2.09 1.00
C PHE A 130 -0.14 -0.87 0.87
N ALA A 131 -0.09 -0.29 -0.32
CA ALA A 131 0.64 0.94 -0.59
C ALA A 131 -0.25 1.91 -1.36
N VAL A 132 -0.14 3.20 -1.05
CA VAL A 132 -0.89 4.29 -1.68
C VAL A 132 0.08 5.41 -2.04
N ARG A 133 0.02 5.89 -3.28
CA ARG A 133 0.64 7.15 -3.71
C ARG A 133 -0.41 8.27 -3.60
N PRO A 134 -0.43 9.07 -2.52
CA PRO A 134 -1.50 10.05 -2.31
C PRO A 134 -1.62 11.06 -3.46
N ASP A 135 -0.51 11.37 -4.13
CA ASP A 135 -0.40 12.39 -5.17
C ASP A 135 -0.50 11.81 -6.60
N ALA A 136 -0.79 10.51 -6.75
CA ALA A 136 -0.89 9.86 -8.06
C ALA A 136 -2.26 10.06 -8.72
N GLU A 137 -2.27 10.58 -9.94
CA GLU A 137 -3.50 10.81 -10.73
C GLU A 137 -4.12 9.52 -11.27
N ALA A 138 -3.30 8.57 -11.74
CA ALA A 138 -3.79 7.36 -12.37
C ALA A 138 -4.42 6.41 -11.34
N ARG A 139 -5.75 6.21 -11.40
CA ARG A 139 -6.51 5.30 -10.52
C ARG A 139 -6.35 3.84 -10.95
N ILE A 140 -5.11 3.39 -10.86
CA ILE A 140 -4.71 2.01 -11.09
C ILE A 140 -4.33 1.37 -9.76
N LEU A 141 -4.91 0.20 -9.48
CA LEU A 141 -4.59 -0.66 -8.34
C LEU A 141 -3.92 -1.95 -8.82
N LEU A 142 -2.67 -2.15 -8.44
CA LEU A 142 -1.94 -3.39 -8.70
C LEU A 142 -2.15 -4.40 -7.56
N GLN A 143 -2.35 -5.67 -7.88
CA GLN A 143 -2.66 -6.70 -6.90
C GLN A 143 -1.82 -7.96 -7.10
N SER A 144 -1.34 -8.54 -6.00
CA SER A 144 -0.74 -9.88 -5.96
C SER A 144 -1.35 -10.68 -4.79
N PRO A 145 -2.51 -11.30 -5.01
CA PRO A 145 -3.26 -12.00 -3.95
C PRO A 145 -2.63 -13.34 -3.55
N HIS A 146 -1.64 -13.85 -4.28
CA HIS A 146 -0.89 -15.06 -3.97
C HIS A 146 0.64 -14.82 -3.90
N SER A 147 1.04 -13.72 -3.28
CA SER A 147 2.41 -13.19 -3.23
C SER A 147 3.49 -14.22 -2.82
N PHE A 148 3.13 -15.24 -2.03
CA PHE A 148 4.03 -16.32 -1.58
C PHE A 148 3.90 -17.63 -2.34
N TYR A 149 2.71 -17.93 -2.86
CA TYR A 149 2.46 -19.20 -3.53
C TYR A 149 2.84 -19.13 -5.00
N ASP A 150 2.37 -18.09 -5.67
CA ASP A 150 2.65 -17.84 -7.07
C ASP A 150 4.04 -17.22 -7.14
N LYS A 151 5.08 -18.06 -7.01
CA LYS A 151 6.49 -17.68 -6.95
C LYS A 151 6.80 -16.52 -7.91
N PHE A 152 7.36 -15.44 -7.38
CA PHE A 152 7.76 -14.22 -8.09
C PHE A 152 6.66 -13.22 -8.47
N THR A 153 5.38 -13.48 -8.25
CA THR A 153 4.33 -12.46 -8.48
C THR A 153 4.53 -11.22 -7.60
N ARG A 154 4.86 -11.41 -6.31
CA ARG A 154 5.23 -10.31 -5.40
C ARG A 154 6.33 -9.39 -5.95
N PRO A 155 7.56 -9.86 -6.24
CA PRO A 155 8.62 -8.98 -6.76
C PRO A 155 8.38 -8.46 -8.19
N ILE A 156 7.38 -8.96 -8.92
CA ILE A 156 6.92 -8.35 -10.16
C ILE A 156 6.05 -7.14 -9.84
N VAL A 157 5.04 -7.30 -8.98
CA VAL A 157 4.12 -6.21 -8.58
C VAL A 157 4.86 -5.11 -7.81
N VAL A 158 5.82 -5.45 -6.94
CA VAL A 158 6.68 -4.45 -6.27
C VAL A 158 7.39 -3.56 -7.28
N ARG A 159 8.06 -4.16 -8.27
CA ARG A 159 8.75 -3.37 -9.30
C ARG A 159 7.80 -2.61 -10.21
N ALA A 160 6.67 -3.20 -10.56
CA ALA A 160 5.65 -2.51 -11.33
C ALA A 160 5.19 -1.24 -10.59
N PHE A 161 4.97 -1.33 -9.27
CA PHE A 161 4.60 -0.20 -8.43
C PHE A 161 5.74 0.82 -8.26
N GLU A 162 6.97 0.36 -8.01
CA GLU A 162 8.15 1.23 -7.88
C GLU A 162 8.38 2.03 -9.17
N ARG A 163 8.28 1.38 -10.34
CA ARG A 163 8.61 1.96 -11.66
C ARG A 163 7.44 2.69 -12.33
N SER A 164 6.34 2.90 -11.63
CA SER A 164 5.17 3.60 -12.17
C SER A 164 4.61 4.61 -11.18
N THR A 165 3.67 5.42 -11.67
CA THR A 165 2.92 6.41 -10.90
C THR A 165 1.50 5.94 -10.60
N VAL A 166 1.27 4.62 -10.53
CA VAL A 166 -0.05 4.08 -10.20
C VAL A 166 -0.45 4.41 -8.76
N ARG A 167 -1.76 4.61 -8.53
CA ARG A 167 -2.29 5.05 -7.24
C ARG A 167 -2.03 4.09 -6.10
N ALA A 168 -2.17 2.78 -6.30
CA ALA A 168 -2.10 1.84 -5.19
C ALA A 168 -1.57 0.45 -5.58
N ALA A 169 -1.11 -0.29 -4.58
CA ALA A 169 -0.76 -1.70 -4.70
C ALA A 169 -1.17 -2.50 -3.45
N ALA A 170 -1.50 -3.78 -3.64
CA ALA A 170 -1.90 -4.69 -2.58
C ALA A 170 -1.21 -6.06 -2.72
N TRP A 171 -0.65 -6.55 -1.62
CA TRP A 171 -0.04 -7.87 -1.50
C TRP A 171 -0.71 -8.61 -0.36
N ASN A 172 -1.06 -9.88 -0.57
CA ASN A 172 -1.48 -10.70 0.55
C ASN A 172 -0.27 -11.05 1.45
N SER A 173 -0.49 -11.32 2.75
CA SER A 173 0.56 -11.75 3.69
C SER A 173 0.42 -13.22 4.14
N VAL A 174 -0.44 -13.99 3.47
CA VAL A 174 -0.80 -15.37 3.84
C VAL A 174 -0.58 -16.35 2.69
N HIS A 175 -0.33 -17.62 3.00
CA HIS A 175 -0.26 -18.63 1.96
C HIS A 175 -1.67 -19.02 1.46
N ARG A 176 -1.92 -19.14 0.15
CA ARG A 176 -3.25 -19.44 -0.40
C ARG A 176 -3.91 -20.72 0.16
N LYS A 177 -3.09 -21.71 0.55
CA LYS A 177 -3.56 -22.96 1.17
C LYS A 177 -4.15 -22.75 2.57
N VAL A 178 -3.78 -21.65 3.23
CA VAL A 178 -4.35 -21.23 4.52
C VAL A 178 -5.57 -20.35 4.26
N GLN A 179 -5.43 -19.35 3.37
CA GLN A 179 -6.53 -18.50 2.96
C GLN A 179 -6.32 -18.02 1.51
N ASP A 180 -7.29 -18.30 0.65
CA ASP A 180 -7.32 -17.82 -0.73
C ASP A 180 -8.09 -16.49 -0.78
N VAL A 181 -7.37 -15.37 -0.70
CA VAL A 181 -7.98 -14.03 -0.65
C VAL A 181 -8.61 -13.61 -1.98
N ALA A 182 -8.30 -14.31 -3.07
CA ALA A 182 -8.93 -14.11 -4.38
C ALA A 182 -10.35 -14.69 -4.45
N HIS A 183 -10.74 -15.47 -3.44
CA HIS A 183 -12.04 -16.15 -3.33
C HIS A 183 -12.75 -15.89 -1.99
N ASP A 184 -12.34 -14.86 -1.23
CA ASP A 184 -12.92 -14.52 0.07
C ASP A 184 -13.26 -13.03 0.18
N GLU A 185 -14.56 -12.74 0.28
CA GLU A 185 -15.09 -11.39 0.47
C GLU A 185 -14.79 -10.86 1.87
N ARG A 186 -14.56 -11.73 2.86
CA ARG A 186 -14.37 -11.36 4.27
C ARG A 186 -12.90 -11.28 4.64
N CYS A 187 -12.14 -10.50 3.86
CA CYS A 187 -10.73 -10.24 4.12
C CYS A 187 -10.34 -8.78 3.82
N PHE A 188 -9.29 -8.28 4.48
CA PHE A 188 -8.81 -6.91 4.28
C PHE A 188 -8.36 -6.63 2.84
N PHE A 189 -7.95 -7.66 2.09
CA PHE A 189 -7.60 -7.52 0.67
C PHE A 189 -8.81 -7.13 -0.19
N HIS A 190 -9.97 -7.74 0.10
CA HIS A 190 -11.24 -7.37 -0.52
C HIS A 190 -11.66 -5.96 -0.10
N GLU A 191 -11.56 -5.64 1.20
CA GLU A 191 -11.93 -4.31 1.71
C GLU A 191 -11.08 -3.17 1.16
N PHE A 192 -9.78 -3.39 0.99
CA PHE A 192 -8.91 -2.40 0.34
C PHE A 192 -9.32 -2.17 -1.12
N THR A 193 -9.72 -3.23 -1.84
CA THR A 193 -10.26 -3.13 -3.20
C THR A 193 -11.55 -2.30 -3.21
N ARG A 194 -12.47 -2.56 -2.26
CA ARG A 194 -13.73 -1.83 -2.10
C ARG A 194 -13.50 -0.35 -1.77
N ALA A 195 -12.56 -0.05 -0.88
CA ALA A 195 -12.18 1.31 -0.53
C ALA A 195 -11.62 2.07 -1.75
N PHE A 196 -10.77 1.41 -2.55
CA PHE A 196 -10.20 1.98 -3.76
C PHE A 196 -11.25 2.32 -4.82
N LEU A 197 -12.20 1.42 -5.06
CA LEU A 197 -13.32 1.66 -5.98
C LEU A 197 -14.21 2.80 -5.49
N THR A 198 -14.54 2.79 -4.19
CA THR A 198 -15.40 3.80 -3.57
C THR A 198 -14.81 5.20 -3.76
N GLU A 199 -13.53 5.38 -3.45
CA GLU A 199 -12.92 6.71 -3.59
C GLU A 199 -12.77 7.11 -5.06
N SER A 200 -12.41 6.19 -5.95
CA SER A 200 -12.26 6.53 -7.38
C SER A 200 -13.60 6.90 -8.02
N GLN A 201 -14.69 6.24 -7.64
CA GLN A 201 -16.06 6.59 -8.07
C GLN A 201 -16.50 7.96 -7.56
N ARG A 202 -16.17 8.31 -6.30
CA ARG A 202 -16.45 9.66 -5.75
C ARG A 202 -15.77 10.77 -6.54
N GLN A 203 -14.61 10.48 -7.12
CA GLN A 203 -13.86 11.41 -7.96
C GLN A 203 -14.28 11.36 -9.43
N GLN A 204 -15.21 10.48 -9.82
CA GLN A 204 -15.62 10.27 -11.21
C GLN A 204 -14.43 9.99 -12.15
N GLN A 205 -13.46 9.20 -11.68
CA GLN A 205 -12.25 8.87 -12.43
C GLN A 205 -12.29 7.45 -12.98
N ASN A 206 -11.77 7.27 -14.19
CA ASN A 206 -11.56 5.94 -14.77
C ASN A 206 -10.71 5.11 -13.81
N THR A 207 -11.22 3.95 -13.43
CA THR A 207 -10.63 3.10 -12.38
C THR A 207 -10.22 1.76 -12.97
N PHE A 208 -9.02 1.29 -12.67
CA PHE A 208 -8.49 0.05 -13.22
C PHE A 208 -7.80 -0.81 -12.15
N VAL A 209 -8.27 -2.03 -11.98
CA VAL A 209 -7.68 -3.01 -11.05
C VAL A 209 -7.00 -4.10 -11.85
N ILE A 210 -5.73 -4.37 -11.52
CA ILE A 210 -4.89 -5.35 -12.22
C ILE A 210 -4.39 -6.36 -11.22
N GLN A 211 -4.72 -7.62 -11.45
CA GLN A 211 -4.42 -8.69 -10.52
C GLN A 211 -3.49 -9.72 -11.17
N VAL A 212 -2.29 -9.84 -10.62
CA VAL A 212 -1.22 -10.70 -11.14
C VAL A 212 -1.15 -12.00 -10.34
N HIS A 213 -1.40 -13.09 -11.04
CA HIS A 213 -1.31 -14.47 -10.59
C HIS A 213 -0.20 -15.22 -11.30
N GLY A 214 0.09 -16.43 -10.82
CA GLY A 214 0.97 -17.37 -11.48
C GLY A 214 0.34 -18.73 -11.61
N PHE A 215 0.60 -19.38 -12.75
CA PHE A 215 0.17 -20.76 -12.98
C PHE A 215 1.34 -21.68 -13.31
N SER A 216 1.10 -22.98 -13.16
CA SER A 216 1.96 -24.04 -13.67
C SER A 216 1.40 -24.54 -15.00
N GLN A 217 2.25 -24.50 -16.03
CA GLN A 217 1.96 -25.01 -17.38
C GLN A 217 1.67 -26.52 -17.37
N ASP A 218 2.39 -27.29 -16.54
CA ASP A 218 2.20 -28.75 -16.41
C ASP A 218 0.86 -29.12 -15.76
N SER A 219 0.21 -28.17 -15.08
CA SER A 219 -1.10 -28.37 -14.44
C SER A 219 -2.27 -27.91 -15.30
N ARG A 220 -2.04 -27.57 -16.58
CA ARG A 220 -3.06 -27.09 -17.51
C ARG A 220 -3.77 -28.26 -18.18
N LYS A 221 -5.06 -28.06 -18.48
CA LYS A 221 -5.90 -29.11 -19.08
C LYS A 221 -5.86 -29.09 -20.60
N THR A 222 -5.58 -27.93 -21.18
CA THR A 222 -5.58 -27.72 -22.63
C THR A 222 -4.15 -27.54 -23.13
N THR A 223 -3.88 -27.96 -24.37
CA THR A 223 -2.58 -27.71 -25.03
C THR A 223 -2.28 -26.22 -25.15
N VAL A 224 -3.31 -25.39 -25.39
CA VAL A 224 -3.13 -23.93 -25.43
C VAL A 224 -2.75 -23.39 -24.06
N GLY A 225 -3.42 -23.83 -22.99
CA GLY A 225 -3.07 -23.46 -21.63
C GLY A 225 -1.66 -23.89 -21.25
N SER A 226 -1.26 -25.13 -21.56
CA SER A 226 0.06 -25.67 -21.19
C SER A 226 1.22 -25.01 -21.94
N THR A 227 0.95 -24.34 -23.05
CA THR A 227 1.96 -23.61 -23.84
C THR A 227 1.88 -22.09 -23.68
N ALA A 228 0.81 -21.56 -23.07
CA ALA A 228 0.67 -20.13 -22.81
C ALA A 228 1.75 -19.64 -21.82
N GLU A 229 2.25 -18.43 -22.05
CA GLU A 229 3.14 -17.73 -21.12
C GLU A 229 2.39 -16.69 -20.29
N ILE A 230 1.41 -16.02 -20.90
CA ILE A 230 0.51 -15.07 -20.24
C ILE A 230 -0.90 -15.41 -20.64
N ILE A 231 -1.81 -15.52 -19.67
CA ILE A 231 -3.25 -15.59 -19.92
C ILE A 231 -3.89 -14.33 -19.35
N VAL A 232 -4.65 -13.63 -20.18
CA VAL A 232 -5.32 -12.38 -19.82
C VAL A 232 -6.83 -12.60 -19.80
N SER A 233 -7.50 -12.10 -18.77
CA SER A 233 -8.95 -12.18 -18.61
C SER A 233 -9.49 -10.99 -17.80
N ASN A 234 -10.81 -10.81 -17.76
CA ASN A 234 -11.47 -9.79 -16.89
C ASN A 234 -12.50 -10.39 -15.92
N GLY A 235 -12.46 -11.72 -15.68
CA GLY A 235 -13.47 -12.38 -14.85
C GLY A 235 -14.80 -12.62 -15.56
N THR A 236 -14.92 -12.32 -16.86
CA THR A 236 -16.15 -12.51 -17.63
C THR A 236 -15.92 -13.42 -18.85
N ARG A 237 -17.00 -13.92 -19.45
CA ARG A 237 -16.94 -14.65 -20.72
C ARG A 237 -17.00 -13.74 -21.96
N PHE A 238 -17.14 -12.44 -21.77
CA PHE A 238 -17.30 -11.46 -22.85
C PHE A 238 -16.25 -10.35 -22.70
N PRO A 239 -14.99 -10.61 -23.11
CA PRO A 239 -13.92 -9.65 -22.91
C PRO A 239 -14.16 -8.39 -23.75
N PRO A 240 -14.03 -7.19 -23.16
CA PRO A 240 -14.22 -5.91 -23.85
C PRO A 240 -13.08 -5.65 -24.85
N ASN A 241 -13.29 -4.68 -25.75
CA ASN A 241 -12.31 -4.36 -26.81
C ASN A 241 -10.96 -3.92 -26.26
N TRP A 242 -10.93 -3.11 -25.19
CA TRP A 242 -9.67 -2.68 -24.58
C TRP A 242 -8.83 -3.88 -24.15
N LEU A 243 -9.43 -4.92 -23.55
CA LEU A 243 -8.71 -6.11 -23.08
C LEU A 243 -8.15 -6.93 -24.26
N ARG A 244 -8.90 -7.00 -25.38
CA ARG A 244 -8.44 -7.63 -26.62
C ARG A 244 -7.20 -6.91 -27.16
N MET A 245 -7.22 -5.59 -27.19
CA MET A 245 -6.09 -4.77 -27.60
C MET A 245 -4.91 -4.91 -26.64
N THR A 246 -5.15 -4.96 -25.33
CA THR A 246 -4.11 -5.20 -24.33
C THR A 246 -3.45 -6.57 -24.52
N ALA A 247 -4.22 -7.62 -24.81
CA ALA A 247 -3.68 -8.95 -25.09
C ALA A 247 -2.78 -8.96 -26.34
N VAL A 248 -3.14 -8.20 -27.39
CA VAL A 248 -2.29 -7.99 -28.58
C VAL A 248 -1.01 -7.23 -28.21
N ASN A 249 -1.12 -6.15 -27.45
CA ASN A 249 0.04 -5.34 -27.05
C ASN A 249 1.02 -6.15 -26.20
N LEU A 250 0.51 -6.98 -25.27
CA LEU A 250 1.33 -7.84 -24.43
C LEU A 250 2.14 -8.88 -25.23
N GLN A 251 1.84 -9.11 -26.51
CA GLN A 251 2.68 -9.94 -27.38
C GLN A 251 4.11 -9.38 -27.54
N SER A 252 4.32 -8.07 -27.32
CA SER A 252 5.66 -7.47 -27.27
C SER A 252 6.48 -7.92 -26.06
N VAL A 253 5.80 -8.28 -24.96
CA VAL A 253 6.42 -8.85 -23.75
C VAL A 253 6.83 -10.30 -23.99
N THR A 254 5.96 -11.08 -24.64
CA THR A 254 6.21 -12.46 -25.05
C THR A 254 5.21 -12.93 -26.11
N SER A 255 5.61 -13.84 -27.01
CA SER A 255 4.72 -14.39 -28.05
C SER A 255 3.66 -15.38 -27.52
N GLY A 256 3.72 -15.74 -26.24
CA GLY A 256 2.85 -16.73 -25.60
C GLY A 256 1.58 -16.15 -24.94
N VAL A 257 1.07 -14.98 -25.35
CA VAL A 257 -0.14 -14.40 -24.73
C VAL A 257 -1.40 -15.06 -25.28
N LYS A 258 -2.36 -15.34 -24.40
CA LYS A 258 -3.69 -15.86 -24.72
C LYS A 258 -4.79 -15.09 -24.01
N LEU A 259 -5.85 -14.76 -24.73
CA LEU A 259 -7.06 -14.15 -24.20
C LEU A 259 -8.11 -15.20 -23.81
N PHE A 260 -8.61 -15.14 -22.58
CA PHE A 260 -9.80 -15.88 -22.17
C PHE A 260 -11.09 -15.13 -22.56
N PRO A 261 -12.17 -15.82 -22.96
CA PRO A 261 -12.26 -17.26 -23.25
C PRO A 261 -11.95 -17.62 -24.71
N THR A 262 -11.60 -16.64 -25.55
CA THR A 262 -11.58 -16.80 -27.01
C THR A 262 -10.43 -17.64 -27.53
N GLU A 263 -9.27 -17.57 -26.89
CA GLU A 263 -8.09 -18.32 -27.28
C GLU A 263 -7.77 -19.45 -26.28
N VAL A 264 -8.15 -19.28 -25.02
CA VAL A 264 -7.96 -20.26 -23.95
C VAL A 264 -9.20 -20.33 -23.06
N SER A 265 -9.63 -21.53 -22.66
CA SER A 265 -10.87 -21.77 -21.92
C SER A 265 -10.67 -21.98 -20.41
N GLU A 266 -9.48 -21.70 -19.88
CA GLU A 266 -9.13 -21.84 -18.47
C GLU A 266 -8.51 -20.55 -17.92
N LEU A 267 -8.43 -20.42 -16.58
CA LEU A 267 -7.83 -19.27 -15.89
C LEU A 267 -8.50 -17.91 -16.19
N GLY A 268 -9.82 -17.94 -16.40
CA GLY A 268 -10.63 -16.76 -16.72
C GLY A 268 -11.03 -15.86 -15.55
N ALA A 269 -10.62 -16.17 -14.31
CA ALA A 269 -10.99 -15.47 -13.08
C ALA A 269 -12.51 -15.30 -12.83
N THR A 270 -13.36 -16.16 -13.39
CA THR A 270 -14.83 -15.98 -13.32
C THR A 270 -15.42 -16.17 -11.92
N THR A 271 -14.66 -16.75 -11.00
CA THR A 271 -15.04 -16.96 -9.59
C THR A 271 -14.29 -16.03 -8.63
N ASN A 272 -13.49 -15.11 -9.17
CA ASN A 272 -12.66 -14.21 -8.38
C ASN A 272 -13.53 -13.10 -7.77
N VAL A 273 -13.48 -12.95 -6.44
CA VAL A 273 -14.36 -12.02 -5.73
C VAL A 273 -14.00 -10.55 -5.98
N GLN A 274 -12.71 -10.23 -6.23
CA GLN A 274 -12.32 -8.88 -6.63
C GLN A 274 -12.78 -8.59 -8.07
N ALA A 275 -12.72 -9.56 -8.98
CA ALA A 275 -13.26 -9.41 -10.33
C ALA A 275 -14.77 -9.14 -10.31
N GLN A 276 -15.51 -9.90 -9.50
CA GLN A 276 -16.96 -9.71 -9.34
C GLN A 276 -17.29 -8.34 -8.75
N LEU A 277 -16.56 -7.92 -7.71
CA LEU A 277 -16.72 -6.59 -7.12
C LEU A 277 -16.46 -5.48 -8.15
N VAL A 278 -15.33 -5.53 -8.86
CA VAL A 278 -14.94 -4.50 -9.83
C VAL A 278 -15.91 -4.45 -11.02
N ASN A 279 -16.30 -5.60 -11.58
CA ASN A 279 -17.28 -5.65 -12.67
C ASN A 279 -18.69 -5.22 -12.26
N GLY A 280 -18.99 -5.16 -10.96
CA GLY A 280 -20.21 -4.56 -10.41
C GLY A 280 -20.17 -3.03 -10.32
N HIS A 281 -19.04 -2.40 -10.66
CA HIS A 281 -18.83 -0.96 -10.63
C HIS A 281 -18.45 -0.46 -12.03
N ASP A 282 -18.48 0.87 -12.23
CA ASP A 282 -17.95 1.50 -13.45
C ASP A 282 -16.42 1.54 -13.40
N ALA A 283 -15.81 0.36 -13.47
CA ALA A 283 -14.38 0.15 -13.34
C ALA A 283 -13.93 -1.05 -14.18
N ALA A 284 -12.65 -1.05 -14.57
CA ALA A 284 -12.06 -2.13 -15.32
C ALA A 284 -11.30 -3.11 -14.43
N PHE A 285 -11.39 -4.40 -14.74
CA PHE A 285 -10.60 -5.45 -14.11
C PHE A 285 -9.77 -6.20 -15.15
N MET A 286 -8.46 -6.32 -14.93
CA MET A 286 -7.58 -7.18 -15.71
C MET A 286 -6.89 -8.20 -14.81
N HIS A 287 -7.17 -9.46 -15.08
CA HIS A 287 -6.50 -10.60 -14.49
C HIS A 287 -5.38 -11.08 -15.41
N VAL A 288 -4.19 -11.27 -14.85
CA VAL A 288 -2.98 -11.65 -15.56
C VAL A 288 -2.39 -12.89 -14.91
N GLU A 289 -2.42 -14.00 -15.63
CA GLU A 289 -1.89 -15.28 -15.19
C GLU A 289 -0.56 -15.53 -15.89
N LEU A 290 0.52 -15.65 -15.10
CA LEU A 290 1.88 -15.75 -15.63
C LEU A 290 2.46 -17.16 -15.43
N SER A 291 2.97 -17.76 -16.49
CA SER A 291 3.75 -19.00 -16.40
C SER A 291 5.03 -18.79 -15.60
N GLU A 292 5.66 -19.85 -15.09
CA GLU A 292 6.95 -19.71 -14.41
C GLU A 292 8.05 -19.07 -15.31
N PRO A 293 8.21 -19.46 -16.58
CA PRO A 293 9.13 -18.78 -17.51
C PRO A 293 8.86 -17.27 -17.63
N ALA A 294 7.59 -16.87 -17.83
CA ALA A 294 7.20 -15.47 -17.94
C ALA A 294 7.53 -14.70 -16.65
N ARG A 295 7.19 -15.27 -15.49
CA ARG A 295 7.52 -14.69 -14.18
C ARG A 295 9.03 -14.52 -13.99
N ARG A 296 9.85 -15.48 -14.43
CA ARG A 296 11.32 -15.36 -14.36
C ARG A 296 11.86 -14.24 -15.24
N LYS A 297 11.30 -14.06 -16.44
CA LYS A 297 11.67 -12.99 -17.39
C LYS A 297 11.33 -11.62 -16.81
N LEU A 298 10.06 -11.40 -16.46
CA LEU A 298 9.59 -10.17 -15.78
C LEU A 298 10.37 -9.90 -14.50
N ARG A 299 10.75 -10.94 -13.76
CA ARG A 299 11.52 -10.76 -12.53
C ARG A 299 12.99 -10.38 -12.76
N ARG A 300 13.56 -10.52 -13.95
CA ARG A 300 15.01 -10.29 -14.15
C ARG A 300 15.32 -9.07 -15.01
N ARG A 301 14.37 -8.66 -15.83
CA ARG A 301 14.56 -7.72 -16.93
C ARG A 301 13.72 -6.47 -16.72
N SER A 302 14.37 -5.34 -16.44
CA SER A 302 13.69 -4.06 -16.25
C SER A 302 12.94 -3.63 -17.52
N ASP A 303 13.54 -3.82 -18.69
CA ASP A 303 12.94 -3.57 -20.00
C ASP A 303 11.64 -4.36 -20.20
N THR A 304 11.58 -5.60 -19.72
CA THR A 304 10.36 -6.42 -19.81
C THR A 304 9.27 -5.93 -18.85
N VAL A 305 9.64 -5.46 -17.65
CA VAL A 305 8.67 -4.84 -16.72
C VAL A 305 8.15 -3.51 -17.29
N ASP A 306 9.01 -2.71 -17.90
CA ASP A 306 8.65 -1.44 -18.52
C ASP A 306 7.68 -1.65 -19.69
N GLU A 307 7.93 -2.65 -20.53
CA GLU A 307 7.03 -3.00 -21.64
C GLU A 307 5.67 -3.51 -21.13
N PHE A 308 5.67 -4.32 -20.07
CA PHE A 308 4.44 -4.75 -19.40
C PHE A 308 3.65 -3.55 -18.83
N LEU A 309 4.34 -2.65 -18.12
CA LEU A 309 3.75 -1.43 -17.57
C LEU A 309 3.21 -0.51 -18.67
N LYS A 310 3.92 -0.39 -19.79
CA LYS A 310 3.45 0.37 -20.94
C LYS A 310 2.11 -0.18 -21.46
N CYS A 311 2.02 -1.50 -21.66
CA CYS A 311 0.77 -2.14 -22.09
C CYS A 311 -0.38 -1.87 -21.11
N VAL A 312 -0.10 -1.92 -19.81
CA VAL A 312 -1.05 -1.61 -18.72
C VAL A 312 -1.52 -0.16 -18.77
N LEU A 313 -0.60 0.79 -18.89
CA LEU A 313 -0.91 2.22 -18.91
C LEU A 313 -1.63 2.63 -20.19
N ASP A 314 -1.31 2.01 -21.32
CA ASP A 314 -2.01 2.25 -22.57
C ASP A 314 -3.45 1.70 -22.52
N ALA A 315 -3.67 0.54 -21.88
CA ALA A 315 -5.02 0.06 -21.57
C ALA A 315 -5.79 1.09 -20.73
N TYR A 316 -5.18 1.62 -19.67
CA TYR A 316 -5.81 2.64 -18.83
C TYR A 316 -6.27 3.89 -19.60
N ARG A 317 -5.48 4.35 -20.57
CA ARG A 317 -5.77 5.57 -21.36
C ARG A 317 -6.82 5.38 -22.45
N THR A 318 -7.16 4.14 -22.78
CA THR A 318 -8.05 3.79 -23.91
C THR A 318 -9.42 3.30 -23.47
N MET A 319 -9.64 3.21 -22.16
CA MET A 319 -10.94 2.99 -21.53
C MET A 319 -11.58 4.35 -21.25
#